data_AF-A0AAV3T927-F1
#
_entry.id   AF-A0AAV3T927-F1
#
_cell.length_a   1.000
_cell.length_b   1.000
_cell.length_c   1.000
_cell.angle_alpha   90.00
_cell.angle_beta   90.00
_cell.angle_gamma   90.00
#
_symmetry.space_group_name_H-M   'P 1'
#
loop_
_entity.id
_entity.type
_entity.pdbx_description
1 polymer ?
#
loop_
_entity_poly.entity_id
_entity_poly.type
_entity_poly.pdbx_seq_one_letter_code
_entity_poly.pdbx_strand_id
1 'polypeptide(L)'
;MTLAVVGAWRPWVRKIPVRTADGSLVSTSELVQGLRAGIHGLDMFVVFGALVAVLGTLIARRYDVSPAPFLVAASVLILWAASTMLAEYRSVERYEPELGVYLTLAGGLVLLVLGVARGVKVAVRRRRGERTGPAT
;
A
#
# COMPACT_ATOMS: atom_id res chain seq x y z
N MET A 1 -1.33 -8.26 3.09
CA MET A 1 0.10 -8.03 3.39
C MET A 1 0.98 -8.59 2.29
N THR A 2 0.89 -9.88 1.95
CA THR A 2 1.68 -10.51 0.87
C THR A 2 1.63 -9.76 -0.47
N LEU A 3 0.44 -9.32 -0.92
CA LEU A 3 0.31 -8.55 -2.17
C LEU A 3 1.04 -7.20 -2.15
N ALA A 4 1.01 -6.48 -1.02
CA ALA A 4 1.67 -5.18 -0.91
C ALA A 4 3.20 -5.33 -0.91
N VAL A 5 3.71 -6.37 -0.23
CA VAL A 5 5.15 -6.66 -0.18
C VAL A 5 5.65 -7.18 -1.53
N VAL A 6 4.91 -8.08 -2.17
CA VAL A 6 5.23 -8.58 -3.52
C VAL A 6 5.16 -7.44 -4.54
N GLY A 7 4.17 -6.54 -4.41
CA GLY A 7 4.07 -5.33 -5.22
C GLY A 7 5.28 -4.41 -5.06
N ALA A 8 5.69 -4.14 -3.82
CA ALA A 8 6.87 -3.34 -3.50
C ALA A 8 8.17 -3.91 -4.10
N TRP A 9 8.29 -5.24 -4.18
CA TRP A 9 9.48 -5.91 -4.72
C TRP A 9 9.49 -6.02 -6.25
N ARG A 10 8.36 -5.79 -6.92
CA ARG A 10 8.27 -5.82 -8.39
C ARG A 10 8.75 -4.49 -9.00
N PRO A 11 8.99 -4.43 -10.31
CA PRO A 11 9.15 -3.16 -11.02
C PRO A 11 7.90 -2.30 -10.85
N TRP A 12 8.12 -1.02 -10.56
CA TRP A 12 7.03 -0.05 -10.40
C TRP A 12 6.85 0.81 -11.64
N VAL A 13 7.92 1.00 -12.40
CA VAL A 13 7.90 1.83 -13.59
C VAL A 13 8.89 1.28 -14.61
N ARG A 14 8.55 1.41 -15.88
CA ARG A 14 9.44 1.16 -17.00
C ARG A 14 9.66 2.45 -17.76
N LYS A 15 10.93 2.75 -18.10
CA LYS A 15 11.27 3.90 -18.93
C LYS A 15 11.12 3.54 -20.41
N ILE A 16 10.35 4.32 -21.13
CA ILE A 16 10.13 4.19 -22.58
C ILE A 16 11.29 4.88 -23.31
N PRO A 17 11.91 4.26 -24.35
CA PRO A 17 13.12 4.77 -25.00
C PRO A 17 12.90 6.06 -25.79
N VAL A 18 13.96 6.89 -25.89
CA VAL A 18 13.94 8.21 -26.54
C VAL A 18 15.23 8.44 -27.35
N ARG A 19 15.30 7.87 -28.55
CA ARG A 19 15.93 8.42 -29.78
C ARG A 19 16.41 7.30 -30.70
N THR A 20 16.16 7.53 -31.98
CA THR A 20 16.66 6.82 -33.15
C THR A 20 18.12 7.24 -33.39
N ALA A 21 19.05 6.32 -33.19
CA ALA A 21 20.33 6.37 -33.89
C ALA A 21 20.16 5.47 -35.12
N ASP A 22 20.24 6.08 -36.31
CA ASP A 22 20.27 5.38 -37.60
C ASP A 22 19.02 4.57 -38.00
N GLY A 23 17.83 4.97 -37.54
CA GLY A 23 16.58 4.26 -37.87
C GLY A 23 16.37 2.95 -37.09
N SER A 24 17.30 2.58 -36.21
CA SER A 24 17.17 1.43 -35.31
C SER A 24 16.88 1.87 -33.87
N LEU A 25 15.94 1.17 -33.23
CA LEU A 25 15.60 1.37 -31.82
C LEU A 25 16.72 0.80 -30.95
N VAL A 26 17.71 1.62 -30.58
CA VAL A 26 18.73 1.21 -29.62
C VAL A 26 18.15 1.31 -28.22
N SER A 27 17.73 0.15 -27.71
CA SER A 27 17.02 -0.01 -26.44
C SER A 27 18.02 -0.21 -25.30
N THR A 28 18.21 0.81 -24.46
CA THR A 28 18.60 0.58 -23.06
C THR A 28 17.32 0.53 -22.25
N SER A 29 16.66 -0.63 -22.26
CA SER A 29 15.55 -0.92 -21.36
C SER A 29 16.10 -0.98 -19.93
N GLU A 30 16.24 0.19 -19.30
CA GLU A 30 16.65 0.25 -17.90
C GLU A 30 15.42 -0.09 -17.06
N LEU A 31 15.35 -1.36 -16.63
CA LEU A 31 14.39 -1.83 -15.66
C LEU A 31 14.69 -1.13 -14.34
N VAL A 32 13.90 -0.11 -14.07
CA VAL A 32 13.91 0.55 -12.78
C VAL A 32 13.17 -0.37 -11.82
N GLN A 33 13.92 -1.26 -11.16
CA GLN A 33 13.41 -1.97 -9.99
C GLN A 33 12.87 -0.93 -9.01
N GLY A 34 11.70 -1.19 -8.42
CA GLY A 34 11.15 -0.33 -7.36
C GLY A 34 12.18 -0.11 -6.23
N LEU A 35 13.03 -1.11 -6.01
CA LEU A 35 14.16 -1.06 -5.08
C LEU A 35 15.37 -0.22 -5.54
N ARG A 36 15.55 0.12 -6.83
CA ARG A 36 16.75 0.86 -7.32
C ARG A 36 16.49 2.34 -7.62
N ALA A 37 15.27 2.75 -7.96
CA ALA A 37 14.91 4.19 -7.97
C ALA A 37 14.20 4.66 -6.69
N GLY A 38 13.87 3.76 -5.76
CA GLY A 38 13.06 4.06 -4.58
C GLY A 38 13.78 4.14 -3.22
N ILE A 39 15.12 3.98 -3.16
CA ILE A 39 15.86 3.83 -1.89
C ILE A 39 15.86 5.09 -1.01
N HIS A 40 15.58 6.28 -1.52
CA HIS A 40 15.82 7.49 -0.71
C HIS A 40 14.59 8.14 -0.07
N GLY A 41 13.35 7.66 -0.32
CA GLY A 41 12.21 8.22 0.41
C GLY A 41 10.89 7.45 0.35
N LEU A 42 10.63 6.71 -0.73
CA LEU A 42 9.31 6.13 -0.97
C LEU A 42 9.13 4.77 -0.28
N ASP A 43 10.13 3.90 -0.40
CA ASP A 43 10.07 2.54 0.14
C ASP A 43 9.82 2.58 1.66
N MET A 44 10.35 3.62 2.33
CA MET A 44 10.19 3.79 3.77
C MET A 44 8.73 3.94 4.21
N PHE A 45 7.86 4.64 3.47
CA PHE A 45 6.46 4.80 3.88
C PHE A 45 5.63 3.53 3.64
N VAL A 46 5.89 2.79 2.55
CA VAL A 46 5.22 1.51 2.28
C VAL A 46 5.68 0.46 3.29
N VAL A 47 7.00 0.38 3.54
CA VAL A 47 7.59 -0.50 4.56
C VAL A 47 7.10 -0.12 5.96
N PHE A 48 7.07 1.18 6.30
CA PHE A 48 6.55 1.64 7.59
C PHE A 48 5.06 1.33 7.72
N GLY A 49 4.26 1.52 6.67
CA GLY A 49 2.85 1.13 6.66
C GLY A 49 2.68 -0.37 6.89
N ALA A 50 3.51 -1.20 6.25
CA ALA A 50 3.52 -2.64 6.49
C ALA A 50 3.93 -2.99 7.93
N LEU A 51 4.93 -2.29 8.47
CA LEU A 51 5.38 -2.46 9.85
C LEU A 51 4.27 -2.09 10.85
N VAL A 52 3.58 -0.96 10.64
CA VAL A 52 2.44 -0.54 11.45
C VAL A 52 1.31 -1.56 11.38
N ALA A 53 1.02 -2.12 10.20
CA ALA A 53 0.01 -3.17 10.07
C ALA A 53 0.38 -4.43 10.88
N VAL A 54 1.63 -4.89 10.76
CA VAL A 54 2.11 -6.11 11.43
C VAL A 54 2.23 -5.91 12.94
N LEU A 55 2.99 -4.91 13.38
CA LEU A 55 3.19 -4.61 14.79
C LEU A 55 1.89 -4.20 15.46
N GLY A 56 1.09 -3.34 14.81
CA GLY A 56 -0.20 -2.92 15.33
C GLY A 56 -1.17 -4.10 15.50
N THR A 57 -1.17 -5.07 14.57
CA THR A 57 -1.98 -6.29 14.74
C THR A 57 -1.44 -7.18 15.86
N LEU A 58 -0.12 -7.27 16.03
CA LEU A 58 0.51 -8.07 17.08
C LEU A 58 0.26 -7.49 18.47
N ILE A 59 0.42 -6.18 18.62
CA ILE A 59 0.09 -5.41 19.83
C ILE A 59 -1.40 -5.55 20.12
N ALA A 60 -2.25 -5.37 19.11
CA ALA A 60 -3.70 -5.52 19.28
C ALA A 60 -4.08 -6.89 19.81
N ARG A 61 -3.45 -7.95 19.28
CA ARG A 61 -3.61 -9.32 19.79
C ARG A 61 -3.08 -9.50 21.21
N ARG A 62 -1.95 -8.87 21.57
CA ARG A 62 -1.34 -8.98 22.90
C ARG A 62 -2.17 -8.33 23.99
N TYR A 63 -2.80 -7.20 23.69
CA TYR A 63 -3.60 -6.41 24.64
C TYR A 63 -5.12 -6.60 24.47
N ASP A 64 -5.55 -7.56 23.65
CA ASP A 64 -6.96 -7.83 23.32
C ASP A 64 -7.76 -6.58 22.88
N VAL A 65 -7.07 -5.68 22.16
CA VAL A 65 -7.69 -4.49 21.57
C VAL A 65 -7.97 -4.70 20.08
N SER A 66 -8.84 -3.87 19.52
CA SER A 66 -9.15 -3.95 18.09
C SER A 66 -7.93 -3.61 17.22
N PRO A 67 -7.57 -4.44 16.22
CA PRO A 67 -6.53 -4.10 15.25
C PRO A 67 -7.01 -3.11 14.18
N ALA A 68 -8.30 -2.78 14.14
CA ALA A 68 -8.91 -1.91 13.14
C ALA A 68 -8.17 -0.56 12.94
N PRO A 69 -7.84 0.23 13.98
CA PRO A 69 -7.16 1.53 13.78
C PRO A 69 -5.79 1.37 13.12
N PHE A 70 -5.03 0.33 13.49
CA PHE A 70 -3.71 0.07 12.91
C PHE A 70 -3.78 -0.33 11.43
N LEU A 71 -4.77 -1.17 11.08
CA LEU A 71 -4.99 -1.58 9.69
C LEU A 71 -5.42 -0.40 8.82
N VAL A 72 -6.30 0.47 9.34
CA VAL A 72 -6.72 1.68 8.64
C VAL A 72 -5.54 2.65 8.49
N ALA A 73 -4.79 2.94 9.55
CA ALA A 73 -3.64 3.83 9.49
C ALA A 73 -2.58 3.35 8.48
N ALA A 74 -2.24 2.06 8.52
CA ALA A 74 -1.33 1.44 7.56
C ALA A 74 -1.85 1.54 6.11
N SER A 75 -3.15 1.29 5.91
CA SER A 75 -3.76 1.35 4.58
C SER A 75 -3.72 2.75 3.99
N VAL A 76 -4.03 3.78 4.78
CA VAL A 76 -3.99 5.19 4.34
C VAL A 76 -2.58 5.56 3.91
N LEU A 77 -1.58 5.17 4.70
CA LEU A 77 -0.19 5.48 4.39
C LEU A 77 0.28 4.79 3.09
N ILE A 78 -0.01 3.50 2.92
CA ILE A 78 0.36 2.73 1.73
C ILE A 78 -0.34 3.29 0.48
N LEU A 79 -1.64 3.58 0.59
CA LEU A 79 -2.42 4.11 -0.53
C LEU A 79 -1.96 5.51 -0.93
N TRP A 80 -1.69 6.37 0.05
CA TRP A 80 -1.18 7.71 -0.22
C TRP A 80 0.17 7.65 -0.95
N ALA A 81 1.13 6.91 -0.41
CA ALA A 81 2.47 6.81 -1.01
C ALA A 81 2.43 6.24 -2.44
N ALA A 82 1.71 5.14 -2.63
CA ALA A 82 1.61 4.51 -3.95
C ALA A 82 0.82 5.36 -4.97
N SER A 83 -0.19 6.11 -4.53
CA SER A 83 -0.98 6.98 -5.42
C SER A 83 -0.18 8.21 -5.87
N THR A 84 0.58 8.82 -4.97
CA THR A 84 1.46 9.96 -5.31
C THR A 84 2.47 9.57 -6.38
N MET A 85 3.07 8.40 -6.26
CA MET A 85 4.02 7.89 -7.26
C MET A 85 3.37 7.52 -8.58
N LEU A 86 2.18 6.91 -8.55
CA LEU A 86 1.45 6.65 -9.78
C LEU A 86 1.14 7.96 -10.53
N ALA A 87 0.81 9.03 -9.79
CA ALA A 87 0.62 10.35 -10.38
C ALA A 87 1.92 10.93 -10.95
N GLU A 88 3.05 10.76 -10.27
CA GLU A 88 4.37 11.19 -10.74
C GLU A 88 4.84 10.39 -11.98
N TYR A 89 4.63 9.08 -12.01
CA TYR A 89 4.94 8.27 -13.19
C TYR A 89 4.10 8.67 -14.39
N ARG A 90 2.83 9.03 -14.16
CA ARG A 90 1.94 9.50 -15.24
C ARG A 90 2.23 10.93 -15.69
N SER A 91 2.84 11.76 -14.85
CA SER A 91 3.21 13.13 -15.23
C SER A 91 4.48 13.18 -16.08
N VAL A 92 5.29 12.11 -16.06
CA VAL A 92 6.46 11.96 -16.92
C VAL A 92 6.08 11.15 -18.15
N GLU A 93 6.07 11.78 -19.33
CA GLU A 93 5.68 11.17 -20.63
C GLU A 93 6.42 9.87 -20.99
N ARG A 94 7.53 9.57 -20.31
CA ARG A 94 8.45 8.46 -20.61
C ARG A 94 8.39 7.34 -19.60
N TYR A 95 7.46 7.39 -18.65
CA TYR A 95 7.29 6.39 -17.61
C TYR A 95 5.98 5.66 -17.79
N GLU A 96 6.09 4.33 -17.92
CA GLU A 96 4.95 3.43 -17.97
C GLU A 96 4.83 2.74 -16.60
N PRO A 97 3.72 2.93 -15.87
CA PRO A 97 3.50 2.23 -14.61
C PRO A 97 3.45 0.72 -14.80
N GLU A 98 4.18 -0.02 -13.97
CA GLU A 98 4.26 -1.48 -14.01
C GLU A 98 3.40 -2.12 -12.91
N LEU A 99 3.27 -3.44 -12.96
CA LEU A 99 2.39 -4.23 -12.08
C LEU A 99 2.66 -4.01 -10.58
N GLY A 100 3.89 -3.66 -10.19
CA GLY A 100 4.28 -3.46 -8.78
C GLY A 100 3.50 -2.36 -8.07
N VAL A 101 3.23 -1.23 -8.74
CA VAL A 101 2.45 -0.12 -8.18
C VAL A 101 1.00 -0.56 -7.94
N TYR A 102 0.41 -1.22 -8.93
CA TYR A 102 -0.98 -1.69 -8.88
C TYR A 102 -1.18 -2.74 -7.79
N LEU A 103 -0.24 -3.68 -7.64
CA LEU A 103 -0.25 -4.67 -6.55
C LEU A 103 -0.15 -4.03 -5.17
N THR A 104 0.64 -2.96 -5.05
CA THR A 104 0.79 -2.22 -3.78
C THR A 104 -0.48 -1.46 -3.43
N LEU A 105 -1.10 -0.79 -4.39
CA LEU A 105 -2.41 -0.14 -4.24
C LEU A 105 -3.49 -1.15 -3.85
N ALA A 106 -3.56 -2.30 -4.55
CA ALA A 106 -4.49 -3.38 -4.21
C ALA A 106 -4.26 -3.90 -2.78
N GLY A 107 -3.00 -4.07 -2.38
CA GLY A 107 -2.63 -4.46 -1.03
C GLY A 107 -3.08 -3.46 0.04
N GLY A 108 -2.91 -2.15 -0.21
CA GLY A 108 -3.42 -1.08 0.64
C GLY A 108 -4.95 -1.09 0.77
N LEU A 109 -5.67 -1.27 -0.34
CA LEU A 109 -7.13 -1.36 -0.37
C LEU A 109 -7.64 -2.55 0.45
N VAL A 110 -7.00 -3.72 0.34
CA VAL A 110 -7.38 -4.90 1.13
C VAL A 110 -7.23 -4.63 2.63
N LEU A 111 -6.15 -3.96 3.05
CA LEU A 111 -5.97 -3.57 4.46
C LEU A 111 -7.05 -2.61 4.93
N LEU A 112 -7.43 -1.65 4.09
CA LEU A 112 -8.49 -0.69 4.40
C LEU A 112 -9.82 -1.42 4.63
N VAL A 113 -10.21 -2.29 3.71
CA VAL A 113 -11.46 -3.07 3.81
C VAL A 113 -11.45 -3.94 5.08
N LEU A 114 -10.34 -4.62 5.38
CA LEU A 114 -10.20 -5.42 6.59
C LEU A 114 -10.29 -4.58 7.86
N GLY A 115 -9.64 -3.40 7.87
CA GLY A 115 -9.68 -2.46 8.98
C GLY A 115 -11.10 -1.94 9.25
N VAL A 116 -11.79 -1.48 8.20
CA VAL A 116 -13.17 -0.97 8.27
C VAL A 116 -14.14 -2.08 8.69
N ALA A 117 -14.08 -3.26 8.08
CA ALA A 117 -14.98 -4.38 8.42
C ALA A 117 -14.83 -4.80 9.89
N ARG A 118 -13.60 -4.84 10.41
CA ARG A 118 -13.35 -5.10 11.84
C ARG A 118 -13.86 -3.96 12.73
N GLY A 119 -13.63 -2.71 12.32
CA GLY A 119 -14.14 -1.54 13.04
C GLY A 119 -15.66 -1.56 13.16
N VAL A 120 -16.37 -1.81 12.06
CA VAL A 120 -17.83 -1.95 12.03
C VAL A 120 -18.30 -3.08 12.93
N LYS A 121 -17.66 -4.26 12.87
CA LYS A 121 -18.01 -5.39 13.74
C LYS A 121 -17.86 -5.05 15.23
N VAL A 122 -16.79 -4.35 15.61
CA VAL A 122 -16.58 -3.90 16.99
C VAL A 122 -17.64 -2.88 17.41
N ALA A 123 -17.96 -1.91 16.53
CA ALA A 123 -18.98 -0.91 16.81
C ALA A 123 -20.39 -1.52 16.98
N VAL A 124 -20.75 -2.49 16.13
CA VAL A 124 -22.02 -3.22 16.22
C VAL A 124 -22.10 -4.02 17.53
N ARG A 125 -21.01 -4.67 17.95
CA ARG A 125 -20.96 -5.40 19.22
C ARG A 125 -21.13 -4.48 20.43
N ARG A 126 -20.48 -3.31 20.44
CA ARG A 126 -20.65 -2.32 21.51
C ARG A 126 -22.10 -1.85 21.64
N ARG A 127 -22.73 -1.47 20.52
CA ARG A 127 -24.14 -1.03 20.51
C ARG A 127 -25.12 -2.13 20.96
N ARG A 128 -24.85 -3.41 20.67
CA ARG A 128 -25.68 -4.52 21.15
C ARG A 128 -25.52 -4.76 22.66
N GLY A 129 -24.31 -4.63 23.20
CA GLY A 129 -24.05 -4.77 24.65
C GLY A 129 -24.69 -3.65 25.48
N GLU A 130 -24.71 -2.43 24.97
CA GLU A 130 -25.36 -1.28 25.63
C GLU A 130 -26.90 -1.40 25.68
N ARG A 131 -27.53 -2.03 24.67
CA ARG A 131 -28.99 -2.25 24.65
C ARG A 131 -29.47 -3.36 25.61
N THR A 132 -28.58 -4.11 26.22
CA THR A 132 -28.90 -5.16 27.21
C THR A 132 -28.52 -4.78 28.64
N GLY A 133 -28.12 -3.52 28.88
CA GLY A 133 -27.95 -2.99 30.24
C GLY A 133 -29.29 -2.94 30.98
N PRO A 134 -29.32 -3.24 32.29
CA PRO A 134 -30.55 -3.51 33.02
C PRO A 134 -31.50 -2.31 33.00
N ALA A 135 -32.78 -2.60 32.71
CA ALA A 135 -33.87 -1.73 33.09
C ALA A 135 -33.89 -1.68 34.62
N THR A 136 -33.31 -0.62 35.19
CA THR A 136 -33.58 -0.16 36.55
C THR A 136 -34.37 1.12 36.47
#